data_AF-A0A7K1U204-F1
#
_entry.id   AF-A0A7K1U204-F1
#
_cell.length_a   1.000
_cell.length_b   1.000
_cell.length_c   1.000
_cell.angle_alpha   90.00
_cell.angle_beta   90.00
_cell.angle_gamma   90.00
#
_symmetry.space_group_name_H-M   'P 1'
#
loop_
_entity.id
_entity.type
_entity.pdbx_description
1 polymer ?
#
loop_
_entity_poly.entity_id
_entity_poly.type
_entity_poly.pdbx_seq_one_letter_code
_entity_poly.pdbx_strand_id
1 'polypeptide(L)'
;MKNKHVLAMTAFALTGIVSFSSCDNNDDNNLILSFEIPLSTKMENPAPAGRSETGLLTMQLKADNTLDYTFRVDNLASGDALTMAHFHTGDPVTNGPVIVPFPSWTGNTSSGTLTLRQSFADSLKNRSNDIYFNVHSTQYPAGLVRGTVNSDLVLAETINMSGANEVPPVVTTATGVALLRLTVDRKLYSKVTVTDLPAGDALTMAHIHRGATGANGDVLVSLCATAADFGMSKMTQLDEATANPLRTEALYVNAHSTIWPNGIIRGQIR
;
A
#
# COMPACT_ATOMS: atom_id res chain seq x y z
N MET A 1 -30.36 29.21 -1.71
CA MET A 1 -29.77 28.05 -2.40
C MET A 1 -28.31 27.97 -1.99
N LYS A 2 -27.97 27.13 -0.99
CA LYS A 2 -26.59 26.96 -0.51
C LYS A 2 -26.14 25.56 -0.90
N ASN A 3 -25.29 25.50 -1.94
CA ASN A 3 -24.68 24.26 -2.40
C ASN A 3 -23.81 23.68 -1.28
N LYS A 4 -24.24 22.57 -0.71
CA LYS A 4 -23.39 21.69 0.08
C LYS A 4 -22.65 20.79 -0.90
N HIS A 5 -21.38 21.09 -1.16
CA HIS A 5 -20.49 20.12 -1.77
C HIS A 5 -20.19 19.04 -0.73
N VAL A 6 -20.95 17.95 -0.78
CA VAL A 6 -20.56 16.69 -0.15
C VAL A 6 -19.40 16.17 -0.97
N LEU A 7 -18.19 16.28 -0.41
CA LEU A 7 -17.01 15.63 -0.95
C LEU A 7 -17.23 14.13 -0.76
N ALA A 8 -17.60 13.43 -1.82
CA ALA A 8 -17.69 11.98 -1.82
C ALA A 8 -16.28 11.44 -1.56
N MET A 9 -16.06 10.90 -0.36
CA MET A 9 -14.93 9.99 -0.10
C MET A 9 -15.18 8.77 -0.99
N THR A 10 -14.46 8.69 -2.11
CA THR A 10 -14.45 7.51 -2.96
C THR A 10 -13.67 6.42 -2.22
N ALA A 11 -14.37 5.69 -1.35
CA ALA A 11 -13.86 4.43 -0.82
C ALA A 11 -13.71 3.48 -2.02
N PHE A 12 -12.49 3.37 -2.55
CA PHE A 12 -12.15 2.32 -3.49
C PHE A 12 -12.20 1.01 -2.72
N ALA A 13 -13.30 0.27 -2.84
CA ALA A 13 -13.38 -1.11 -2.39
C ALA A 13 -12.48 -1.95 -3.31
N LEU A 14 -11.22 -2.10 -2.90
CA LEU A 14 -10.21 -2.93 -3.56
C LEU A 14 -10.33 -4.35 -3.00
N THR A 15 -11.43 -5.05 -3.29
CA THR A 15 -11.59 -6.44 -2.86
C THR A 15 -10.97 -7.36 -3.90
N GLY A 16 -9.77 -7.88 -3.62
CA GLY A 16 -9.29 -9.11 -4.22
C GLY A 16 -10.09 -10.28 -3.66
N ILE A 17 -10.46 -11.24 -4.50
CA ILE A 17 -11.14 -12.47 -4.07
C ILE A 17 -10.18 -13.63 -4.32
N VAL A 18 -9.92 -14.42 -3.28
CA VAL A 18 -9.25 -15.72 -3.41
C VAL A 18 -10.30 -16.80 -3.20
N SER A 19 -10.56 -17.58 -4.24
CA SER A 19 -11.48 -18.72 -4.21
C SER A 19 -10.73 -20.05 -4.27
N PHE A 20 -11.18 -21.02 -3.47
CA PHE A 20 -10.74 -22.40 -3.51
C PHE A 20 -11.83 -23.21 -4.20
N SER A 21 -11.53 -23.88 -5.31
CA SER A 21 -12.48 -24.76 -6.00
C SER A 21 -12.24 -26.20 -5.57
N SER A 22 -13.31 -26.93 -5.21
CA SER A 22 -13.29 -28.37 -4.92
C SER A 22 -13.72 -29.13 -6.19
N CYS A 23 -12.97 -30.16 -6.57
CA CYS A 23 -12.97 -30.78 -7.88
C CYS A 23 -14.30 -31.46 -8.27
N ASP A 24 -14.69 -31.29 -9.54
CA ASP A 24 -15.63 -32.18 -10.23
C ASP A 24 -14.98 -32.67 -11.53
N ASN A 25 -15.18 -33.95 -11.86
CA ASN A 25 -14.43 -34.66 -12.89
C ASN A 25 -14.75 -34.18 -14.32
N ASN A 26 -13.91 -33.29 -14.88
CA ASN A 26 -13.64 -33.14 -16.31
C ASN A 26 -12.47 -32.17 -16.54
N ASP A 27 -11.31 -32.68 -16.97
CA ASP A 27 -10.09 -32.09 -17.58
C ASP A 27 -9.50 -30.72 -17.12
N ASP A 28 -10.13 -29.93 -16.25
CA ASP A 28 -9.61 -28.71 -15.62
C ASP A 28 -9.08 -28.96 -14.18
N ASN A 29 -8.80 -30.22 -13.85
CA ASN A 29 -8.68 -30.75 -12.49
C ASN A 29 -7.34 -30.48 -11.76
N ASN A 30 -6.56 -29.47 -12.15
CA ASN A 30 -5.27 -29.18 -11.53
C ASN A 30 -5.18 -27.81 -10.84
N LEU A 31 -6.25 -27.01 -10.79
CA LEU A 31 -6.28 -25.70 -10.14
C LEU A 31 -6.25 -25.82 -8.60
N ILE A 32 -5.33 -25.11 -7.95
CA ILE A 32 -5.23 -25.01 -6.49
C ILE A 32 -5.83 -23.70 -5.99
N LEU A 33 -5.44 -22.58 -6.60
CA LEU A 33 -5.76 -21.23 -6.13
C LEU A 33 -6.00 -20.28 -7.29
N SER A 34 -7.01 -19.43 -7.13
CA SER A 34 -7.24 -18.26 -7.97
C SER A 34 -6.99 -16.99 -7.19
N PHE A 35 -6.33 -16.02 -7.82
CA PHE A 35 -6.03 -14.71 -7.23
C PHE A 35 -6.53 -13.60 -8.15
N GLU A 36 -7.12 -12.57 -7.56
CA GLU A 36 -7.37 -11.28 -8.20
C GLU A 36 -6.69 -10.19 -7.39
N ILE A 37 -5.61 -9.65 -7.93
CA ILE A 37 -4.75 -8.68 -7.25
C ILE A 37 -4.90 -7.32 -7.93
N PRO A 38 -5.59 -6.37 -7.31
CA PRO A 38 -5.69 -5.02 -7.85
C PRO A 38 -4.33 -4.34 -7.82
N LEU A 39 -4.05 -3.54 -8.85
CA LEU A 39 -2.81 -2.78 -9.02
C LEU A 39 -3.12 -1.28 -8.97
N SER A 40 -2.21 -0.49 -8.40
CA SER A 40 -2.35 0.96 -8.36
C SER A 40 -1.01 1.66 -8.17
N THR A 41 -0.87 2.85 -8.75
CA THR A 41 0.24 3.77 -8.45
C THR A 41 0.28 4.15 -6.97
N LYS A 42 -0.88 4.23 -6.29
CA LYS A 42 -0.98 4.55 -4.86
C LYS A 42 -0.31 3.50 -3.97
N MET A 43 -0.25 2.26 -4.43
CA MET A 43 0.33 1.15 -3.68
C MET A 43 1.84 1.04 -3.87
N GLU A 44 2.42 1.77 -4.83
CA GLU A 44 3.87 1.78 -5.05
C GLU A 44 4.59 2.59 -3.95
N ASN A 45 5.85 2.22 -3.68
CA ASN A 45 6.65 2.80 -2.61
C ASN A 45 7.99 3.33 -3.17
N PRO A 46 8.19 4.65 -3.30
CA PRO A 46 7.20 5.71 -3.15
C PRO A 46 6.19 5.70 -4.31
N ALA A 47 4.98 6.20 -4.06
CA ALA A 47 3.95 6.32 -5.09
C ALA A 47 4.40 7.31 -6.18
N PRO A 48 4.34 6.93 -7.47
CA PRO A 48 4.58 7.81 -8.60
C PRO A 48 3.80 9.13 -8.51
N ALA A 49 4.51 10.25 -8.33
CA ALA A 49 3.88 11.55 -8.17
C ALA A 49 3.08 11.96 -9.42
N GLY A 50 1.83 12.38 -9.21
CA GLY A 50 0.93 12.83 -10.29
C GLY A 50 0.36 11.71 -11.17
N ARG A 51 0.62 10.45 -10.85
CA ARG A 51 0.16 9.28 -11.61
C ARG A 51 -1.05 8.62 -10.94
N SER A 52 -1.94 8.03 -11.74
CA SER A 52 -3.24 7.49 -11.27
C SER A 52 -3.62 6.17 -11.92
N GLU A 53 -2.66 5.51 -12.56
CA GLU A 53 -2.83 4.21 -13.18
C GLU A 53 -3.32 3.18 -12.16
N THR A 54 -4.20 2.32 -12.65
CA THR A 54 -4.73 1.17 -11.94
C THR A 54 -4.50 -0.06 -12.78
N GLY A 55 -4.85 -1.23 -12.27
CA GLY A 55 -4.77 -2.45 -13.05
C GLY A 55 -5.29 -3.63 -12.27
N LEU A 56 -5.20 -4.79 -12.89
CA LEU A 56 -5.56 -6.06 -12.29
C LEU A 56 -4.57 -7.11 -12.73
N LEU A 57 -4.06 -7.89 -11.79
CA LEU A 57 -3.40 -9.15 -12.03
C LEU A 57 -4.35 -10.27 -11.62
N THR A 58 -4.65 -11.17 -12.53
CA THR A 58 -5.36 -12.43 -12.25
C THR A 58 -4.39 -13.58 -12.39
N MET A 59 -4.49 -14.57 -11.51
CA MET A 59 -3.62 -15.74 -11.54
C MET A 59 -4.34 -17.01 -11.13
N GLN A 60 -3.89 -18.12 -11.69
CA GLN A 60 -4.34 -19.46 -11.37
C GLN A 60 -3.12 -20.35 -11.14
N LEU A 61 -2.91 -20.77 -9.88
CA LEU A 61 -1.84 -21.69 -9.51
C LEU A 61 -2.36 -23.13 -9.61
N LYS A 62 -1.64 -23.97 -10.36
CA LYS A 62 -1.94 -25.39 -10.56
C LYS A 62 -1.08 -26.29 -9.66
N ALA A 63 -1.44 -27.56 -9.51
CA ALA A 63 -0.77 -28.49 -8.59
C ALA A 63 0.63 -28.94 -9.01
N ASP A 64 0.96 -28.78 -10.28
CA ASP A 64 2.31 -28.96 -10.83
C ASP A 64 3.19 -27.68 -10.67
N ASN A 65 2.73 -26.70 -9.88
CA ASN A 65 3.33 -25.37 -9.71
C ASN A 65 3.32 -24.49 -10.98
N THR A 66 2.52 -24.83 -11.98
CA THR A 66 2.25 -23.96 -13.12
C THR A 66 1.34 -22.80 -12.67
N LEU A 67 1.75 -21.57 -12.95
CA LEU A 67 1.01 -20.35 -12.67
C LEU A 67 0.58 -19.71 -13.99
N ASP A 68 -0.69 -19.81 -14.32
CA ASP A 68 -1.28 -19.03 -15.40
C ASP A 68 -1.56 -17.62 -14.87
N TYR A 69 -1.26 -16.60 -15.67
CA TYR A 69 -1.45 -15.20 -15.29
C TYR A 69 -2.02 -14.38 -16.43
N THR A 70 -2.77 -13.35 -16.07
CA THR A 70 -3.07 -12.21 -16.94
C THR A 70 -2.99 -10.95 -16.11
N PHE A 71 -2.25 -9.94 -16.57
CA PHE A 71 -2.32 -8.60 -15.98
C PHE A 71 -2.57 -7.53 -17.02
N ARG A 72 -3.20 -6.44 -16.57
CA ARG A 72 -3.46 -5.24 -17.37
C ARG A 72 -3.21 -3.99 -16.53
N VAL A 73 -2.65 -2.96 -17.16
CA VAL A 73 -2.52 -1.61 -16.60
C VAL A 73 -3.41 -0.64 -17.38
N ASP A 74 -4.16 0.16 -16.63
CA ASP A 74 -5.21 1.05 -17.11
C ASP A 74 -4.79 2.50 -16.97
N ASN A 75 -5.29 3.32 -17.90
CA ASN A 75 -5.05 4.75 -17.95
C ASN A 75 -3.57 5.14 -18.02
N LEU A 76 -2.76 4.32 -18.70
CA LEU A 76 -1.33 4.58 -18.91
C LEU A 76 -1.14 5.95 -19.57
N ALA A 77 -0.31 6.80 -18.95
CA ALA A 77 0.02 8.11 -19.46
C ALA A 77 0.53 8.09 -20.92
N SER A 78 0.13 9.09 -21.71
CA SER A 78 0.56 9.23 -23.09
C SER A 78 2.09 9.32 -23.19
N GLY A 79 2.68 8.56 -24.11
CA GLY A 79 4.13 8.48 -24.30
C GLY A 79 4.86 7.62 -23.27
N ASP A 80 4.15 6.98 -22.34
CA ASP A 80 4.71 5.96 -21.45
C ASP A 80 4.49 4.56 -22.04
N ALA A 81 5.36 3.62 -21.71
CA ALA A 81 5.26 2.23 -22.15
C ALA A 81 5.68 1.28 -21.03
N LEU A 82 4.94 0.18 -20.85
CA LEU A 82 5.30 -0.85 -19.87
C LEU A 82 6.53 -1.63 -20.36
N THR A 83 7.43 -1.95 -19.43
CA THR A 83 8.73 -2.52 -19.77
C THR A 83 8.99 -3.88 -19.13
N MET A 84 8.66 -4.01 -17.84
CA MET A 84 9.02 -5.18 -17.02
C MET A 84 7.97 -5.40 -15.93
N ALA A 85 7.81 -6.64 -15.52
CA ALA A 85 6.95 -7.02 -14.41
C ALA A 85 7.62 -8.12 -13.59
N HIS A 86 7.40 -8.09 -12.27
CA HIS A 86 8.04 -9.00 -11.34
C HIS A 86 7.14 -9.32 -10.15
N PHE A 87 7.36 -10.50 -9.58
CA PHE A 87 7.11 -10.71 -8.15
C PHE A 87 8.33 -10.31 -7.34
N HIS A 88 8.09 -9.69 -6.20
CA HIS A 88 9.11 -9.30 -5.22
C HIS A 88 8.73 -9.80 -3.82
N THR A 89 9.74 -10.01 -2.97
CA THR A 89 9.50 -10.05 -1.52
C THR A 89 9.35 -8.64 -0.99
N GLY A 90 8.49 -8.43 0.00
CA GLY A 90 8.36 -7.16 0.71
C GLY A 90 6.96 -6.91 1.24
N ASP A 91 6.88 -6.38 2.46
CA ASP A 91 5.64 -5.93 3.08
C ASP A 91 5.00 -4.76 2.32
N PRO A 92 3.71 -4.44 2.53
CA PRO A 92 3.00 -3.39 1.80
C PRO A 92 3.65 -1.99 1.78
N VAL A 93 4.61 -1.69 2.66
CA VAL A 93 5.29 -0.38 2.74
C VAL A 93 6.81 -0.46 2.46
N THR A 94 7.31 -1.65 2.09
CA THR A 94 8.74 -1.93 1.86
C THR A 94 8.96 -2.55 0.48
N ASN A 95 10.03 -2.14 -0.19
CA ASN A 95 10.48 -2.78 -1.43
C ASN A 95 11.54 -3.83 -1.12
N GLY A 96 11.56 -4.92 -1.87
CA GLY A 96 12.55 -5.97 -1.70
C GLY A 96 13.00 -6.59 -3.02
N PRO A 97 13.84 -7.64 -2.97
CA PRO A 97 14.42 -8.25 -4.15
C PRO A 97 13.39 -8.94 -5.04
N VAL A 98 13.73 -9.06 -6.33
CA VAL A 98 12.94 -9.82 -7.32
C VAL A 98 12.96 -11.30 -6.97
N ILE A 99 11.79 -11.94 -7.01
CA ILE A 99 11.61 -13.39 -6.91
C ILE A 99 11.57 -14.00 -8.32
N VAL A 100 10.66 -13.51 -9.16
CA VAL A 100 10.40 -14.04 -10.51
C VAL A 100 10.18 -12.89 -11.48
N PRO A 101 10.98 -12.80 -12.57
CA PRO A 101 10.68 -11.92 -13.70
C PRO A 101 9.65 -12.53 -14.64
N PHE A 102 8.86 -11.67 -15.26
CA PHE A 102 7.89 -12.06 -16.28
C PHE A 102 8.50 -11.96 -17.69
N PRO A 103 8.08 -12.82 -18.65
CA PRO A 103 8.46 -12.71 -20.05
C PRO A 103 8.16 -11.34 -20.65
N SER A 104 8.95 -10.91 -21.64
CA SER A 104 8.72 -9.66 -22.36
C SER A 104 7.38 -9.64 -23.09
N TRP A 105 6.72 -8.48 -23.11
CA TRP A 105 5.47 -8.25 -23.83
C TRP A 105 5.43 -6.86 -24.44
N THR A 106 4.36 -6.55 -25.17
CA THR A 106 4.07 -5.21 -25.69
C THR A 106 2.65 -4.78 -25.33
N GLY A 107 2.42 -3.47 -25.26
CA GLY A 107 1.12 -2.92 -24.88
C GLY A 107 0.89 -2.92 -23.37
N ASN A 108 -0.37 -2.76 -22.98
CA ASN A 108 -0.77 -2.58 -21.58
C ASN A 108 -1.29 -3.85 -20.90
N THR A 109 -1.30 -4.99 -21.61
CA THR A 109 -1.81 -6.27 -21.13
C THR A 109 -0.80 -7.36 -21.45
N SER A 110 -0.62 -8.31 -20.54
CA SER A 110 0.21 -9.50 -20.75
C SER A 110 -0.47 -10.71 -20.14
N SER A 111 -0.37 -11.86 -20.82
CA SER A 111 -0.86 -13.13 -20.32
C SER A 111 0.12 -14.24 -20.67
N GLY A 112 0.18 -15.27 -19.83
CA GLY A 112 0.99 -16.43 -20.11
C GLY A 112 1.08 -17.36 -18.92
N THR A 113 2.12 -18.17 -18.91
CA THR A 113 2.32 -19.22 -17.92
C THR A 113 3.76 -19.17 -17.39
N LEU A 114 3.92 -19.39 -16.08
CA LEU A 114 5.21 -19.54 -15.40
C LEU A 114 5.25 -20.87 -14.67
N THR A 115 6.40 -21.53 -14.65
CA THR A 115 6.63 -22.66 -13.73
C THR A 115 7.33 -22.14 -12.48
N LEU A 116 6.67 -22.23 -11.34
CA LEU A 116 7.19 -21.70 -10.07
C LEU A 116 8.11 -22.72 -9.38
N ARG A 117 9.10 -22.21 -8.64
CA ARG A 117 9.82 -23.03 -7.65
C ARG A 117 8.85 -23.41 -6.52
N GLN A 118 9.03 -24.61 -5.97
CA GLN A 118 8.17 -25.14 -4.91
C GLN A 118 8.01 -24.16 -3.73
N SER A 119 9.10 -23.56 -3.26
CA SER A 119 9.07 -22.61 -2.13
C SER A 119 8.22 -21.36 -2.39
N PHE A 120 8.18 -20.88 -3.62
CA PHE A 120 7.36 -19.73 -3.98
C PHE A 120 5.88 -20.13 -4.14
N ALA A 121 5.61 -21.27 -4.78
CA ALA A 121 4.25 -21.83 -4.83
C ALA A 121 3.69 -22.08 -3.42
N ASP A 122 4.51 -22.58 -2.50
CA ASP A 122 4.14 -22.78 -1.09
C ASP A 122 3.81 -21.45 -0.41
N SER A 123 4.63 -20.41 -0.65
CA SER A 123 4.39 -19.05 -0.12
C SER A 123 3.05 -18.45 -0.59
N LEU A 124 2.66 -18.71 -1.84
CA LEU A 124 1.36 -18.30 -2.36
C LEU A 124 0.21 -19.08 -1.71
N LYS A 125 0.39 -20.39 -1.48
CA LYS A 125 -0.62 -21.26 -0.86
C LYS A 125 -0.88 -20.95 0.61
N ASN A 126 0.18 -20.71 1.37
CA ASN A 126 0.10 -20.54 2.82
C ASN A 126 0.10 -19.07 3.26
N ARG A 127 0.28 -18.12 2.33
CA ARG A 127 0.41 -16.69 2.60
C ARG A 127 1.52 -16.36 3.61
N SER A 128 2.57 -17.17 3.70
CA SER A 128 3.59 -17.07 4.76
C SER A 128 4.61 -15.95 4.57
N ASN A 129 4.67 -15.35 3.37
CA ASN A 129 5.62 -14.30 3.03
C ASN A 129 4.90 -13.14 2.36
N ASP A 130 5.24 -11.92 2.78
CA ASP A 130 4.75 -10.71 2.12
C ASP A 130 5.37 -10.59 0.73
N ILE A 131 4.49 -10.59 -0.27
CA ILE A 131 4.82 -10.61 -1.68
C ILE A 131 4.01 -9.52 -2.37
N TYR A 132 4.64 -8.83 -3.30
CA TYR A 132 3.94 -7.91 -4.19
C TYR A 132 4.30 -8.17 -5.64
N PHE A 133 3.34 -7.85 -6.51
CA PHE A 133 3.54 -7.74 -7.94
C PHE A 133 3.78 -6.27 -8.29
N ASN A 134 4.76 -6.00 -9.14
CA ASN A 134 5.05 -4.65 -9.63
C ASN A 134 5.20 -4.66 -11.14
N VAL A 135 4.70 -3.61 -11.80
CA VAL A 135 4.88 -3.36 -13.23
C VAL A 135 5.61 -2.04 -13.40
N HIS A 136 6.63 -2.04 -14.25
CA HIS A 136 7.51 -0.92 -14.53
C HIS A 136 7.17 -0.28 -15.88
N SER A 137 7.52 0.98 -16.04
CA SER A 137 7.36 1.70 -17.31
C SER A 137 8.61 2.46 -17.73
N THR A 138 8.62 3.03 -18.93
CA THR A 138 9.73 3.86 -19.43
C THR A 138 9.89 5.13 -18.61
N GLN A 139 8.79 5.70 -18.09
CA GLN A 139 8.84 6.88 -17.23
C GLN A 139 9.08 6.56 -15.75
N TYR A 140 8.68 5.35 -15.29
CA TYR A 140 8.84 4.90 -13.91
C TYR A 140 9.57 3.54 -13.86
N PRO A 141 10.90 3.52 -14.14
CA PRO A 141 11.67 2.28 -14.18
C PRO A 141 11.83 1.62 -12.81
N ALA A 142 11.67 2.38 -11.71
CA ALA A 142 11.67 1.83 -10.35
C ALA A 142 10.37 1.10 -9.99
N GLY A 143 9.29 1.31 -10.77
CA GLY A 143 7.97 0.73 -10.57
C GLY A 143 6.86 1.77 -10.79
N LEU A 144 5.81 1.39 -11.52
CA LEU A 144 4.67 2.23 -11.86
C LEU A 144 3.43 1.85 -11.05
N VAL A 145 3.05 0.57 -11.06
CA VAL A 145 1.90 0.07 -10.31
C VAL A 145 2.27 -1.16 -9.51
N ARG A 146 1.76 -1.24 -8.28
CA ARG A 146 1.98 -2.36 -7.37
C ARG A 146 0.68 -2.93 -6.84
N GLY A 147 0.67 -4.21 -6.53
CA GLY A 147 -0.40 -4.89 -5.80
C GLY A 147 0.17 -5.91 -4.81
N THR A 148 -0.36 -5.94 -3.59
CA THR A 148 -0.02 -6.95 -2.59
C THR A 148 -0.68 -8.27 -2.95
N VAL A 149 0.10 -9.36 -3.01
CA VAL A 149 -0.38 -10.65 -3.54
C VAL A 149 -0.97 -11.54 -2.45
N ASN A 150 -0.34 -11.59 -1.29
CA ASN A 150 -0.69 -12.53 -0.22
C ASN A 150 -1.66 -11.95 0.82
N SER A 151 -2.07 -10.69 0.68
CA SER A 151 -3.04 -10.04 1.57
C SER A 151 -3.73 -8.87 0.87
N ASP A 152 -5.05 -8.86 0.89
CA ASP A 152 -5.84 -7.76 0.35
C ASP A 152 -5.74 -6.51 1.23
N LEU A 153 -5.70 -5.35 0.60
CA LEU A 153 -5.67 -4.05 1.26
C LEU A 153 -7.05 -3.39 1.21
N VAL A 154 -7.51 -2.92 2.38
CA VAL A 154 -8.73 -2.13 2.53
C VAL A 154 -8.47 -0.64 2.73
N LEU A 155 -7.19 -0.25 2.83
CA LEU A 155 -6.71 1.13 2.87
C LEU A 155 -5.28 1.19 2.32
N ALA A 156 -4.97 2.17 1.48
CA ALA A 156 -3.61 2.41 1.00
C ALA A 156 -3.31 3.89 0.82
N GLU A 157 -2.86 4.53 1.90
CA GLU A 157 -2.64 5.98 1.95
C GLU A 157 -1.17 6.39 2.04
N THR A 158 -0.84 7.44 1.29
CA THR A 158 0.44 8.13 1.34
C THR A 158 0.18 9.56 1.80
N ILE A 159 0.46 9.83 3.06
CA ILE A 159 0.11 11.08 3.74
C ILE A 159 1.34 11.99 3.78
N ASN A 160 1.28 13.11 3.06
CA ASN A 160 2.27 14.17 3.20
C ASN A 160 1.98 15.01 4.45
N MET A 161 3.00 15.23 5.27
CA MET A 161 2.91 15.92 6.55
C MET A 161 3.74 17.20 6.55
N SER A 162 3.20 18.27 7.13
CA SER A 162 3.89 19.55 7.28
C SER A 162 3.44 20.29 8.56
N GLY A 163 4.26 21.23 9.03
CA GLY A 163 3.90 22.05 10.19
C GLY A 163 2.74 23.00 9.92
N ALA A 164 2.51 23.39 8.67
CA ALA A 164 1.37 24.22 8.26
C ALA A 164 0.01 23.53 8.50
N ASN A 165 0.00 22.19 8.55
CA ASN A 165 -1.20 21.40 8.82
C ASN A 165 -1.45 21.21 10.33
N GLU A 166 -0.53 21.60 11.21
CA GLU A 166 -0.75 21.54 12.66
C GLU A 166 -1.87 22.48 13.11
N VAL A 167 -2.42 22.20 14.28
CA VAL A 167 -3.46 23.01 14.91
C VAL A 167 -3.06 23.35 16.34
N PRO A 168 -2.56 24.57 16.61
CA PRO A 168 -2.25 25.65 15.66
C PRO A 168 -1.04 25.32 14.74
N PRO A 169 -0.89 26.00 13.58
CA PRO A 169 0.23 25.76 12.68
C PRO A 169 1.60 25.99 13.34
N VAL A 170 2.56 25.11 13.03
CA VAL A 170 3.94 25.17 13.52
C VAL A 170 4.86 25.68 12.40
N VAL A 171 5.65 26.71 12.70
CA VAL A 171 6.70 27.20 11.79
C VAL A 171 7.93 26.33 11.97
N THR A 172 8.15 25.41 11.04
CA THR A 172 9.28 24.47 11.03
C THR A 172 9.71 24.19 9.59
N THR A 173 10.97 23.80 9.41
CA THR A 173 11.48 23.26 8.14
C THR A 173 11.09 21.80 7.94
N ALA A 174 10.69 21.11 9.01
CA ALA A 174 10.39 19.70 8.98
C ALA A 174 9.23 19.38 8.02
N THR A 175 9.40 18.33 7.23
CA THR A 175 8.35 17.72 6.42
C THR A 175 8.38 16.21 6.60
N GLY A 176 7.31 15.51 6.23
CA GLY A 176 7.29 14.07 6.38
C GLY A 176 6.30 13.37 5.46
N VAL A 177 6.45 12.05 5.39
CA VAL A 177 5.55 11.15 4.67
C VAL A 177 5.22 9.99 5.58
N ALA A 178 3.94 9.67 5.71
CA ALA A 178 3.46 8.45 6.35
C ALA A 178 2.80 7.54 5.31
N LEU A 179 3.30 6.31 5.20
CA LEU A 179 2.66 5.25 4.43
C LEU A 179 1.80 4.44 5.39
N LEU A 180 0.51 4.29 5.08
CA LEU A 180 -0.42 3.44 5.83
C LEU A 180 -1.07 2.44 4.88
N ARG A 181 -1.01 1.15 5.21
CA ARG A 181 -1.62 0.06 4.44
C ARG A 181 -2.36 -0.84 5.42
N LEU A 182 -3.69 -0.88 5.36
CA LEU A 182 -4.50 -1.73 6.23
C LEU A 182 -4.96 -2.95 5.44
N THR A 183 -4.70 -4.14 5.95
CA THR A 183 -5.18 -5.38 5.35
C THR A 183 -6.62 -5.71 5.76
N VAL A 184 -7.29 -6.58 5.00
CA VAL A 184 -8.60 -7.17 5.39
C VAL A 184 -8.56 -7.86 6.77
N ASP A 185 -7.40 -8.42 7.13
CA ASP A 185 -7.16 -9.09 8.42
C ASP A 185 -6.77 -8.11 9.54
N ARG A 186 -6.94 -6.80 9.32
CA ARG A 186 -6.64 -5.71 10.26
C ARG A 186 -5.16 -5.60 10.66
N LYS A 187 -4.24 -6.04 9.80
CA LYS A 187 -2.82 -5.71 9.94
C LYS A 187 -2.59 -4.32 9.36
N LEU A 188 -2.22 -3.36 10.20
CA LEU A 188 -1.79 -2.05 9.76
C LEU A 188 -0.28 -2.08 9.55
N TYR A 189 0.16 -1.99 8.30
CA TYR A 189 1.54 -1.71 7.96
C TYR A 189 1.73 -0.19 7.88
N SER A 190 2.75 0.32 8.56
CA SER A 190 3.04 1.75 8.63
C SER A 190 4.53 2.03 8.48
N LYS A 191 4.86 3.15 7.83
CA LYS A 191 6.21 3.71 7.79
C LYS A 191 6.14 5.23 7.81
N VAL A 192 6.73 5.86 8.83
CA VAL A 192 6.73 7.32 8.99
C VAL A 192 8.14 7.84 8.81
N THR A 193 8.34 8.72 7.84
CA THR A 193 9.63 9.38 7.57
C THR A 193 9.48 10.88 7.78
N VAL A 194 10.45 11.50 8.45
CA VAL A 194 10.54 12.95 8.63
C VAL A 194 11.91 13.42 8.14
N THR A 195 11.93 14.51 7.37
CA THR A 195 13.16 15.16 6.89
C THR A 195 13.21 16.60 7.36
N ASP A 196 14.39 17.22 7.26
CA ASP A 196 14.61 18.65 7.52
C ASP A 196 14.22 19.08 8.94
N LEU A 197 14.42 18.19 9.91
CA LEU A 197 14.20 18.48 11.32
C LEU A 197 15.17 19.59 11.80
N PRO A 198 14.69 20.62 12.54
CA PRO A 198 15.56 21.69 13.03
C PRO A 198 16.74 21.18 13.86
N ALA A 199 17.88 21.86 13.76
CA ALA A 199 19.07 21.52 14.52
C ALA A 199 18.80 21.60 16.03
N GLY A 200 19.22 20.57 16.78
CA GLY A 200 18.98 20.45 18.22
C GLY A 200 17.60 19.88 18.59
N ASP A 201 16.76 19.54 17.61
CA ASP A 201 15.53 18.80 17.83
C ASP A 201 15.73 17.29 17.57
N ALA A 202 14.87 16.47 18.17
CA ALA A 202 14.86 15.02 17.99
C ALA A 202 13.42 14.51 17.97
N LEU A 203 13.13 13.59 17.05
CA LEU A 203 11.81 12.94 16.97
C LEU A 203 11.56 12.05 18.20
N THR A 204 10.32 12.01 18.67
CA THR A 204 9.97 11.25 19.88
C THR A 204 8.93 10.18 19.61
N MET A 205 7.85 10.53 18.89
CA MET A 205 6.72 9.62 18.64
C MET A 205 5.93 10.04 17.41
N ALA A 206 5.12 9.13 16.89
CA ALA A 206 4.15 9.41 15.84
C ALA A 206 2.88 8.59 16.05
N HIS A 207 1.74 9.17 15.71
CA HIS A 207 0.43 8.61 15.99
C HIS A 207 -0.55 8.84 14.85
N ILE A 208 -1.58 7.99 14.78
CA ILE A 208 -2.85 8.32 14.13
C ILE A 208 -3.79 8.88 15.20
N HIS A 209 -4.39 10.02 14.93
CA HIS A 209 -5.38 10.67 15.79
C HIS A 209 -6.73 10.77 15.09
N ARG A 210 -7.79 10.86 15.90
CA ARG A 210 -9.11 11.29 15.42
C ARG A 210 -9.12 12.79 15.16
N GLY A 211 -9.75 13.23 14.07
CA GLY A 211 -9.95 14.64 13.79
C GLY A 211 -9.99 14.95 12.30
N ALA A 212 -10.99 15.74 11.91
CA ALA A 212 -11.01 16.38 10.60
C ALA A 212 -9.97 17.50 10.49
N THR A 213 -9.72 17.97 9.27
CA THR A 213 -8.85 19.12 9.00
C THR A 213 -9.23 20.30 9.92
N GLY A 214 -8.24 20.81 10.66
CA GLY A 214 -8.43 21.95 11.57
C GLY A 214 -8.92 21.58 12.98
N ALA A 215 -9.09 20.29 13.30
CA ALA A 215 -9.47 19.84 14.64
C ALA A 215 -8.42 18.87 15.23
N ASN A 216 -8.17 19.02 16.53
CA ASN A 216 -7.41 18.04 17.32
C ASN A 216 -8.34 16.98 17.89
N GLY A 217 -7.81 15.79 18.14
CA GLY A 217 -8.54 14.74 18.85
C GLY A 217 -7.62 13.66 19.40
N ASP A 218 -8.24 12.66 20.03
CA ASP A 218 -7.53 11.64 20.78
C ASP A 218 -6.70 10.73 19.88
N VAL A 219 -5.63 10.16 20.45
CA VAL A 219 -4.81 9.13 19.81
C VAL A 219 -5.67 7.89 19.53
N LEU A 220 -5.60 7.39 18.31
CA LEU A 220 -6.22 6.14 17.88
C LEU A 220 -5.19 5.00 17.77
N VAL A 221 -4.05 5.25 17.13
CA VAL A 221 -3.00 4.23 16.89
C VAL A 221 -1.62 4.81 17.15
N SER A 222 -0.76 4.05 17.81
CA SER A 222 0.67 4.38 17.88
C SER A 222 1.45 3.83 16.70
N LEU A 223 2.24 4.70 16.05
CA LEU A 223 3.04 4.37 14.87
C LEU A 223 4.55 4.31 15.20
N CYS A 224 5.04 5.31 15.94
CA CYS A 224 6.42 5.38 16.41
C CYS A 224 6.41 5.67 17.91
N ALA A 225 7.15 4.88 18.69
CA ALA A 225 7.31 5.03 20.13
C ALA A 225 8.64 5.71 20.49
N THR A 226 9.62 5.68 19.58
CA THR A 226 10.93 6.33 19.74
C THR A 226 11.45 6.91 18.43
N ALA A 227 12.52 7.71 18.49
CA ALA A 227 13.25 8.21 17.32
C ALA A 227 13.70 7.10 16.36
N ALA A 228 14.08 5.93 16.89
CA ALA A 228 14.60 4.81 16.09
C ALA A 228 13.52 4.12 15.22
N ASP A 229 12.25 4.40 15.49
CA ASP A 229 11.14 3.83 14.73
C ASP A 229 10.87 4.57 13.40
N PHE A 230 11.33 5.82 13.28
CA PHE A 230 11.13 6.60 12.07
C PHE A 230 11.96 6.02 10.92
N GLY A 231 11.34 5.91 9.74
CA GLY A 231 11.90 5.26 8.56
C GLY A 231 11.81 3.74 8.56
N MET A 232 11.40 3.11 9.66
CA MET A 232 11.21 1.67 9.76
C MET A 232 9.78 1.26 9.40
N SER A 233 9.64 0.11 8.74
CA SER A 233 8.33 -0.53 8.57
C SER A 233 7.90 -1.15 9.89
N LYS A 234 6.62 -0.98 10.23
CA LYS A 234 5.97 -1.64 11.36
C LYS A 234 4.68 -2.29 10.93
N MET A 235 4.39 -3.45 11.48
CA MET A 235 3.09 -4.11 11.39
C MET A 235 2.45 -4.14 12.77
N THR A 236 1.24 -3.59 12.88
CA THR A 236 0.42 -3.63 14.09
C THR A 236 -0.87 -4.39 13.79
N GLN A 237 -1.14 -5.44 14.57
CA GLN A 237 -2.43 -6.12 14.53
C GLN A 237 -3.46 -5.29 15.29
N LEU A 238 -4.52 -4.86 14.60
CA LEU A 238 -5.60 -4.07 15.19
C LEU A 238 -6.82 -4.95 15.50
N ASP A 239 -7.57 -4.54 16.52
CA ASP A 239 -8.93 -5.00 16.71
C ASP A 239 -9.91 -4.27 15.77
N GLU A 240 -11.14 -4.75 15.68
CA GLU A 240 -12.15 -4.17 14.80
C GLU A 240 -12.50 -2.72 15.19
N ALA A 241 -12.54 -2.44 16.49
CA ALA A 241 -12.88 -1.12 17.03
C ALA A 241 -11.86 -0.05 16.64
N THR A 242 -10.59 -0.42 16.44
CA THR A 242 -9.51 0.46 16.02
C THR A 242 -9.34 0.48 14.50
N ALA A 243 -9.52 -0.66 13.83
CA ALA A 243 -9.37 -0.77 12.38
C ALA A 243 -10.51 -0.09 11.60
N ASN A 244 -11.75 -0.16 12.08
CA ASN A 244 -12.89 0.39 11.37
C ASN A 244 -12.83 1.93 11.20
N PRO A 245 -12.47 2.73 12.23
CA PRO A 245 -12.25 4.17 12.09
C PRO A 245 -11.25 4.56 11.00
N LEU A 246 -10.21 3.75 10.74
CA LEU A 246 -9.21 4.03 9.69
C LEU A 246 -9.82 4.17 8.28
N ARG A 247 -11.02 3.63 8.07
CA ARG A 247 -11.74 3.66 6.78
C ARG A 247 -13.01 4.52 6.81
N THR A 248 -13.46 4.93 7.99
CA THR A 248 -14.81 5.50 8.16
C THR A 248 -14.82 6.85 8.87
N GLU A 249 -13.74 7.22 9.54
CA GLU A 249 -13.62 8.48 10.27
C GLU A 249 -12.61 9.42 9.62
N ALA A 250 -12.75 10.71 9.92
CA ALA A 250 -11.73 11.70 9.57
C ALA A 250 -10.57 11.60 10.58
N LEU A 251 -9.38 11.26 10.09
CA LEU A 251 -8.19 11.01 10.89
C LEU A 251 -6.98 11.76 10.35
N TYR A 252 -5.94 11.86 11.17
CA TYR A 252 -4.67 12.43 10.79
C TYR A 252 -3.48 11.71 11.39
N VAL A 253 -2.36 11.74 10.67
CA VAL A 253 -1.06 11.33 11.21
C VAL A 253 -0.35 12.56 11.76
N ASN A 254 0.28 12.41 12.91
CA ASN A 254 1.09 13.43 13.55
C ASN A 254 2.45 12.85 13.95
N ALA A 255 3.51 13.64 13.84
CA ALA A 255 4.80 13.34 14.42
C ALA A 255 5.16 14.39 15.48
N HIS A 256 5.87 13.97 16.52
CA HIS A 256 6.24 14.79 17.66
C HIS A 256 7.75 14.82 17.81
N SER A 257 8.24 15.88 18.44
CA SER A 257 9.67 16.06 18.69
C SER A 257 9.94 16.60 20.09
N THR A 258 11.21 16.71 20.47
CA THR A 258 11.63 17.27 21.76
C THR A 258 11.25 18.74 21.91
N ILE A 259 11.34 19.54 20.84
CA ILE A 259 10.96 20.95 20.84
C ILE A 259 9.43 21.11 20.70
N TRP A 260 8.78 20.20 19.97
CA TRP A 260 7.35 20.25 19.71
C TRP A 260 6.65 18.98 20.21
N PRO A 261 6.51 18.81 21.54
CA PRO A 261 5.95 17.59 22.13
C PRO A 261 4.47 17.38 21.81
N ASN A 262 3.74 18.44 21.45
CA ASN A 262 2.33 18.37 21.07
C ASN A 262 2.12 18.17 19.55
N GLY A 263 3.20 18.04 18.77
CA GLY A 263 3.16 17.83 17.32
C GLY A 263 4.01 18.85 16.57
N ILE A 264 4.88 18.38 15.68
CA ILE A 264 5.71 19.21 14.79
C ILE A 264 5.15 19.26 13.37
N ILE A 265 4.62 18.15 12.87
CA ILE A 265 4.06 18.04 11.52
C ILE A 265 2.86 17.08 11.48
N ARG A 266 1.87 17.44 10.65
CA ARG A 266 0.59 16.70 10.49
C ARG A 266 0.24 16.47 9.03
N GLY A 267 -0.49 15.39 8.75
CA GLY A 267 -1.23 15.24 7.49
C GLY A 267 -2.53 14.43 7.68
N GLN A 268 -3.58 14.79 6.94
CA GLN A 268 -4.85 14.04 6.97
C GLN A 268 -4.76 12.73 6.19
N ILE A 269 -5.42 11.69 6.72
CA ILE A 269 -5.76 10.48 5.98
C ILE A 269 -6.99 10.81 5.11
N ARG A 270 -6.92 10.55 3.80
CA ARG A 270 -7.96 10.97 2.82
C ARG A 270 -8.35 9.86 1.90
#